data_AF-A0A4U5N0S1-F1
#
_entry.id   AF-A0A4U5N0S1-F1
#
_cell.length_a   1.000
_cell.length_b   1.000
_cell.length_c   1.000
_cell.angle_alpha   90.00
_cell.angle_beta   90.00
_cell.angle_gamma   90.00
#
_symmetry.space_group_name_H-M   'P 1'
#
loop_
_entity.id
_entity.type
_entity.pdbx_description
1 polymer ?
#
loop_
_entity_poly.entity_id
_entity_poly.type
_entity_poly.pdbx_seq_one_letter_code
_entity_poly.pdbx_strand_id
1 'polypeptide(L)'
;MTSLESPSTLKDLALRRIYLELIYKHQLTHCNLGIPATQIESLTMLYQQLRKEIKRLSLSAIVFIDGLYCQLVPNFYPQALVVTDGLVDYENTIRKLKTLVEPFDYSFMSLAAGFETEFFATYYDNLVKCEIFKPGESLKSKLVVVSCVIHHLLEGHDTDAELYLDVMQLSIRDFMENYWLGGIKLLLGVIQRRQEIFDEDVLRNVIIELYAEANKKRRLQRAFESGAGDLMRFVRANEEANRSLAERIRLRMSNREL
;
A
#
# COMPACT_ATOMS: atom_id res chain seq x y z
N MET A 1 4.59 -24.91 0.74
CA MET A 1 5.90 -24.51 0.19
C MET A 1 6.58 -23.62 1.22
N THR A 2 7.69 -24.07 1.78
CA THR A 2 8.52 -23.34 2.75
C THR A 2 9.24 -22.19 2.04
N SER A 3 8.88 -20.94 2.33
CA SER A 3 9.74 -19.82 1.96
C SER A 3 11.02 -19.92 2.79
N LEU A 4 12.16 -19.99 2.12
CA LEU A 4 13.47 -19.82 2.74
C LEU A 4 13.52 -18.42 3.36
N GLU A 5 13.21 -18.32 4.66
CA GLU A 5 13.61 -17.18 5.46
C GLU A 5 15.14 -17.15 5.42
N SER A 6 15.72 -16.25 4.62
CA SER A 6 17.16 -15.98 4.71
C SER A 6 17.43 -15.51 6.13
N PRO A 7 18.15 -16.28 6.96
CA PRO A 7 18.33 -15.92 8.35
C PRO A 7 19.13 -14.62 8.43
N SER A 8 18.65 -13.66 9.24
CA SER A 8 19.36 -12.39 9.45
C SER A 8 20.80 -12.65 9.85
N THR A 9 21.74 -11.94 9.21
CA THR A 9 23.16 -12.08 9.56
C THR A 9 23.42 -11.54 10.97
N LEU A 10 24.52 -11.96 11.60
CA LEU A 10 24.95 -11.39 12.90
C LEU A 10 25.09 -9.86 12.81
N LYS A 11 25.53 -9.34 11.66
CA LYS A 11 25.63 -7.91 11.38
C LYS A 11 24.25 -7.25 11.43
N ASP A 12 23.24 -7.83 10.79
CA ASP A 12 21.88 -7.28 10.76
C ASP A 12 21.22 -7.34 12.14
N LEU A 13 21.41 -8.44 12.88
CA LEU A 13 20.93 -8.57 14.25
C LEU A 13 21.55 -7.51 15.19
N ALA A 14 22.86 -7.30 15.09
CA ALA A 14 23.56 -6.27 15.87
C ALA A 14 23.10 -4.86 15.47
N LEU A 15 22.99 -4.58 14.17
CA LEU A 15 22.52 -3.29 13.66
C LEU A 15 21.11 -2.99 14.12
N ARG A 16 20.19 -3.96 14.01
CA ARG A 16 18.82 -3.86 14.53
C ARG A 16 18.83 -3.52 16.01
N ARG A 17 19.62 -4.24 16.83
CA ARG A 17 19.67 -4.01 18.28
C ARG A 17 20.14 -2.60 18.61
N ILE A 18 21.25 -2.16 18.01
CA ILE A 18 21.77 -0.79 18.20
C ILE A 18 20.72 0.25 17.81
N TYR A 19 20.06 0.05 16.67
CA TYR A 19 19.05 0.97 16.17
C TYR A 19 17.83 1.08 17.11
N LEU A 20 17.33 -0.04 17.63
CA LEU A 20 16.22 -0.04 18.58
C LEU A 20 16.58 0.64 19.91
N GLU A 21 17.79 0.45 20.41
CA GLU A 21 18.29 1.14 21.61
C GLU A 21 18.36 2.66 21.40
N LEU A 22 18.76 3.11 20.20
CA LEU A 22 18.75 4.52 19.85
C LEU A 22 17.32 5.09 19.80
N ILE A 23 16.38 4.39 19.18
CA ILE A 23 14.96 4.80 19.17
C ILE A 23 14.43 4.98 20.60
N TYR A 24 14.68 3.99 21.46
CA TYR A 24 14.25 4.03 22.86
C TYR A 24 14.89 5.20 23.62
N LYS A 25 16.19 5.40 23.48
CA LYS A 25 16.94 6.49 24.13
C LYS A 25 16.45 7.87 23.72
N HIS A 26 16.04 8.03 22.46
CA HIS A 26 15.53 9.30 21.93
C HIS A 26 14.04 9.53 22.20
N GLN A 27 13.39 8.65 22.98
CA GLN A 27 11.95 8.72 23.32
C GLN A 27 11.07 8.90 22.07
N LEU A 28 11.51 8.36 20.93
CA LEU A 28 10.68 8.43 19.74
C LEU A 28 9.42 7.60 20.02
N THR A 29 8.27 8.16 19.66
CA THR A 29 6.99 7.48 19.86
C THR A 29 6.98 6.18 19.06
N HIS A 30 6.16 5.22 19.48
CA HIS A 30 6.07 3.91 18.82
C HIS A 30 5.66 3.96 17.34
N CYS A 31 5.16 5.11 16.89
CA CYS A 31 4.80 5.42 15.51
C CYS A 31 5.93 6.11 14.73
N ASN A 32 7.09 6.36 15.34
CA ASN A 32 8.20 7.08 14.75
C ASN A 32 9.51 6.30 14.96
N LEU A 33 9.77 5.31 14.12
CA LEU A 33 11.09 4.64 14.08
C LEU A 33 12.14 5.55 13.40
N GLY A 34 11.73 6.64 12.74
CA GLY A 34 12.64 7.54 12.05
C GLY A 34 13.48 8.37 13.00
N ILE A 35 14.77 8.05 13.10
CA ILE A 35 15.73 8.93 13.78
C ILE A 35 16.16 10.01 12.78
N PRO A 36 15.96 11.32 13.06
CA PRO A 36 16.40 12.40 12.19
C PRO A 36 17.90 12.29 11.87
N ALA A 37 18.28 12.56 10.62
CA ALA A 37 19.68 12.46 10.17
C ALA A 37 20.65 13.28 11.04
N THR A 38 20.21 14.46 11.50
CA THR A 38 20.98 15.35 12.38
C THR A 38 21.26 14.74 13.75
N GLN A 39 20.34 13.93 14.29
CA GLN A 39 20.53 13.20 15.54
C GLN A 39 21.46 11.99 15.36
N ILE A 40 21.45 11.34 14.19
CA ILE A 40 22.40 10.26 13.90
C ILE A 40 23.82 10.81 13.73
N GLU A 41 23.95 11.96 13.08
CA GLU A 41 25.25 12.60 12.82
C GLU A 41 25.95 13.07 14.11
N SER A 42 25.18 13.45 15.13
CA SER A 42 25.69 13.84 16.45
C SER A 42 26.18 12.66 17.30
N LEU A 43 25.96 11.40 16.89
CA LEU A 43 26.47 10.19 17.56
C LEU A 43 27.96 9.99 17.27
N THR A 44 28.80 10.95 17.64
CA THR A 44 30.25 10.98 17.37
C THR A 44 31.01 9.80 17.96
N MET A 45 30.47 9.16 19.01
CA MET A 45 30.99 7.94 19.63
C MET A 45 30.92 6.70 18.72
N LEU A 46 30.12 6.74 17.65
CA LEU A 46 30.02 5.64 16.69
C LEU A 46 31.01 5.81 15.53
N TYR A 47 31.70 4.72 15.19
CA TYR A 47 32.56 4.67 14.00
C TYR A 47 31.79 5.09 12.74
N GLN A 48 32.48 5.79 11.82
CA GLN A 48 31.84 6.43 10.65
C GLN A 48 31.03 5.45 9.79
N GLN A 49 31.52 4.22 9.60
CA GLN A 49 30.80 3.21 8.83
C GLN A 49 29.50 2.76 9.53
N LEU A 50 29.52 2.62 10.85
CA LEU A 50 28.33 2.25 11.62
C LEU A 50 27.27 3.36 11.56
N ARG A 51 27.68 4.64 11.61
CA ARG A 51 26.77 5.78 11.40
C ARG A 51 26.11 5.75 10.02
N LYS A 52 26.86 5.41 8.97
CA LYS A 52 26.30 5.26 7.61
C LYS A 52 25.24 4.15 7.56
N GLU A 53 25.51 3.00 8.16
CA GLU A 53 24.57 1.87 8.22
C GLU A 53 23.30 2.23 9.00
N ILE A 54 23.43 2.89 10.16
CA ILE A 54 22.27 3.36 10.95
C ILE A 54 21.45 4.40 10.17
N LYS A 55 22.10 5.34 9.47
CA LYS A 55 21.41 6.31 8.62
C LYS A 55 20.64 5.62 7.50
N ARG A 56 21.23 4.60 6.87
CA ARG A 56 20.58 3.81 5.83
C ARG A 56 19.36 3.06 6.37
N LEU A 57 19.49 2.40 7.53
CA LEU A 57 18.38 1.72 8.18
C LEU A 57 17.27 2.70 8.61
N SER A 58 17.63 3.87 9.15
CA SER A 58 16.67 4.92 9.54
C SER A 58 15.83 5.40 8.36
N LEU A 59 16.47 5.68 7.22
CA LEU A 59 15.76 6.05 5.98
C LEU A 59 14.83 4.94 5.50
N SER A 60 15.28 3.68 5.56
CA SER A 60 14.45 2.53 5.21
C SER A 60 13.24 2.38 6.14
N ALA A 61 13.42 2.64 7.45
CA ALA A 61 12.35 2.56 8.44
C ALA A 61 11.34 3.72 8.30
N ILE A 62 11.80 4.93 7.96
CA ILE A 62 10.92 6.05 7.63
C ILE A 62 10.03 5.69 6.45
N VAL A 63 10.62 5.19 5.36
CA VAL A 63 9.85 4.75 4.18
C VAL A 63 8.86 3.63 4.54
N PHE A 64 9.23 2.72 5.43
CA PHE A 64 8.35 1.66 5.92
C PHE A 64 7.16 2.21 6.73
N ILE A 65 7.39 3.18 7.61
CA ILE A 65 6.34 3.78 8.46
C ILE A 65 5.42 4.68 7.66
N ASP A 66 6.01 5.61 6.91
CA ASP A 66 5.29 6.56 6.05
C ASP A 66 4.39 5.80 5.06
N GLY A 67 4.80 4.58 4.73
CA GLY A 67 4.13 3.74 3.76
C GLY A 67 2.87 3.02 4.26
N LEU A 68 2.59 2.84 5.57
CA LEU A 68 1.44 1.99 5.95
C LEU A 68 0.89 2.01 7.39
N TYR A 69 1.65 2.33 8.43
CA TYR A 69 1.54 1.42 9.58
C TYR A 69 1.28 2.05 10.95
N CYS A 70 1.65 3.32 11.17
CA CYS A 70 1.38 3.95 12.46
C CYS A 70 -0.12 4.03 12.82
N GLN A 71 -1.01 3.99 11.83
CA GLN A 71 -2.45 4.15 12.02
C GLN A 71 -3.21 2.85 12.31
N LEU A 72 -2.72 1.69 11.84
CA LEU A 72 -3.43 0.41 12.00
C LEU A 72 -3.08 -0.30 13.30
N VAL A 73 -1.78 -0.36 13.64
CA VAL A 73 -1.30 -1.06 14.83
C VAL A 73 -0.14 -0.30 15.47
N PRO A 74 -0.39 0.77 16.25
CA PRO A 74 0.66 1.43 17.00
C PRO A 74 1.29 0.41 17.98
N ASN A 75 2.60 0.55 18.25
CA ASN A 75 3.32 -0.13 19.35
C ASN A 75 4.05 -1.47 19.06
N PHE A 76 3.81 -2.14 17.93
CA PHE A 76 4.43 -3.47 17.69
C PHE A 76 5.62 -3.47 16.73
N TYR A 77 5.86 -2.37 15.99
CA TYR A 77 6.89 -2.30 14.96
C TYR A 77 8.33 -2.55 15.44
N PRO A 78 8.79 -2.01 16.60
CA PRO A 78 10.13 -2.32 17.11
C PRO A 78 10.39 -3.83 17.30
N GLN A 79 9.37 -4.56 17.75
CA GLN A 79 9.45 -5.99 18.05
C GLN A 79 9.42 -6.84 16.77
N ALA A 80 8.63 -6.39 15.79
CA ALA A 80 8.52 -7.06 14.49
C ALA A 80 9.63 -6.73 13.49
N LEU A 81 10.36 -5.63 13.68
CA LEU A 81 11.35 -5.15 12.71
C LEU A 81 12.34 -6.25 12.32
N VAL A 82 12.35 -6.65 11.04
CA VAL A 82 13.34 -7.54 10.45
C VAL A 82 14.31 -6.69 9.64
N VAL A 83 15.61 -6.95 9.80
CA VAL A 83 16.67 -6.27 9.06
C VAL A 83 17.40 -7.30 8.20
N THR A 84 17.53 -6.98 6.92
CA THR A 84 18.25 -7.79 5.92
C THR A 84 19.13 -6.85 5.11
N ASP A 85 20.41 -7.16 5.02
CA ASP A 85 21.42 -6.34 4.32
C ASP A 85 21.40 -4.87 4.75
N GLY A 86 21.21 -4.62 6.05
CA GLY A 86 21.15 -3.30 6.68
C GLY A 86 19.96 -2.41 6.27
N LEU A 87 18.89 -3.00 5.73
CA LEU A 87 17.63 -2.34 5.41
C LEU A 87 16.47 -3.02 6.13
N VAL A 88 15.32 -2.33 6.21
CA VAL A 88 14.10 -2.95 6.70
C VAL A 88 13.60 -3.96 5.68
N ASP A 89 13.50 -5.22 6.10
CA ASP A 89 12.87 -6.27 5.32
C ASP A 89 11.36 -6.17 5.48
N TYR A 90 10.72 -5.53 4.51
CA TYR A 90 9.28 -5.23 4.54
C TYR A 90 8.45 -6.50 4.72
N GLU A 91 8.67 -7.50 3.88
CA GLU A 91 7.85 -8.71 3.82
C GLU A 91 7.96 -9.53 5.11
N ASN A 92 9.19 -9.76 5.58
CA ASN A 92 9.40 -10.53 6.81
C ASN A 92 8.97 -9.74 8.06
N THR A 93 9.08 -8.41 8.05
CA THR A 93 8.56 -7.56 9.14
C THR A 93 7.04 -7.70 9.26
N ILE A 94 6.30 -7.69 8.14
CA ILE A 94 4.85 -7.86 8.18
C ILE A 94 4.46 -9.28 8.56
N ARG A 95 5.10 -10.31 8.02
CA ARG A 95 4.84 -11.69 8.45
C ARG A 95 5.06 -11.89 9.95
N LYS A 96 6.08 -11.25 10.52
CA LYS A 96 6.34 -11.32 11.96
C LYS A 96 5.28 -10.60 12.80
N LEU A 97 4.59 -9.60 12.26
CA LEU A 97 3.47 -8.95 12.96
C LEU A 97 2.30 -9.92 13.17
N LYS A 98 2.15 -10.95 12.34
CA LYS A 98 1.11 -11.99 12.49
C LYS A 98 1.07 -12.61 13.89
N THR A 99 2.21 -12.75 14.56
CA THR A 99 2.31 -13.34 15.90
C THR A 99 2.19 -12.33 17.03
N LEU A 100 2.16 -11.03 16.71
CA LEU A 100 2.23 -9.92 17.67
C LEU A 100 0.94 -9.10 17.72
N VAL A 101 0.13 -9.14 16.67
CA VAL A 101 -1.10 -8.37 16.54
C VAL A 101 -2.32 -9.29 16.46
N GLU A 102 -3.50 -8.78 16.79
CA GLU A 102 -4.72 -9.57 16.67
C GLU A 102 -4.99 -9.93 15.20
N PRO A 103 -5.57 -11.12 14.91
CA PRO A 103 -5.85 -11.56 13.54
C PRO A 103 -6.64 -10.55 12.71
N PHE A 104 -7.58 -9.86 13.35
CA PHE A 104 -8.40 -8.82 12.73
C PHE A 104 -7.54 -7.66 12.22
N ASP A 105 -6.68 -7.10 13.07
CA ASP A 105 -5.78 -6.02 12.70
C ASP A 105 -4.75 -6.46 11.66
N TYR A 106 -4.25 -7.70 11.78
CA TYR A 106 -3.35 -8.30 10.81
C TYR A 106 -3.96 -8.43 9.41
N SER A 107 -5.25 -8.77 9.31
CA SER A 107 -5.93 -8.87 8.04
C SER A 107 -5.96 -7.52 7.30
N PHE A 108 -6.25 -6.43 8.01
CA PHE A 108 -6.26 -5.07 7.45
C PHE A 108 -4.88 -4.56 7.06
N MET A 109 -3.87 -4.90 7.85
CA MET A 109 -2.48 -4.66 7.48
C MET A 109 -2.13 -5.40 6.19
N SER A 110 -2.51 -6.66 6.06
CA SER A 110 -2.24 -7.48 4.88
C SER A 110 -2.95 -6.92 3.64
N LEU A 111 -4.19 -6.46 3.78
CA LEU A 111 -4.94 -5.77 2.72
C LEU A 111 -4.20 -4.51 2.26
N ALA A 112 -3.85 -3.61 3.18
CA ALA A 112 -3.16 -2.37 2.85
C ALA A 112 -1.78 -2.64 2.22
N ALA A 113 -1.10 -3.70 2.67
CA ALA A 113 0.20 -4.15 2.15
C ALA A 113 0.13 -4.81 0.77
N GLY A 114 -1.05 -5.24 0.34
CA GLY A 114 -1.21 -6.09 -0.84
C GLY A 114 -0.73 -7.53 -0.65
N PHE A 115 -0.65 -8.02 0.60
CA PHE A 115 -0.35 -9.43 0.89
C PHE A 115 -1.62 -10.27 0.79
N GLU A 116 -1.98 -10.58 -0.45
CA GLU A 116 -3.23 -11.25 -0.79
C GLU A 116 -3.40 -12.60 -0.07
N THR A 117 -2.35 -13.43 -0.03
CA THR A 117 -2.41 -14.76 0.60
C THR A 117 -2.64 -14.63 2.10
N GLU A 118 -1.92 -13.73 2.76
CA GLU A 118 -2.01 -13.47 4.19
C GLU A 118 -3.35 -12.82 4.57
N PHE A 119 -3.87 -11.91 3.73
CA PHE A 119 -5.20 -11.32 3.87
C PHE A 119 -6.26 -12.42 3.86
N PHE A 120 -6.37 -13.22 2.80
CA PHE A 120 -7.40 -14.26 2.71
C PHE A 120 -7.27 -15.36 3.75
N ALA A 121 -6.04 -15.69 4.17
CA ALA A 121 -5.81 -16.69 5.22
C ALA A 121 -6.32 -16.27 6.60
N THR A 122 -6.55 -14.98 6.83
CA THR A 122 -7.04 -14.45 8.11
C THR A 122 -8.40 -13.75 7.99
N TYR A 123 -8.87 -13.49 6.78
CA TYR A 123 -10.04 -12.68 6.51
C TYR A 123 -11.39 -13.35 6.88
N TYR A 124 -11.60 -14.61 6.46
CA TYR A 124 -12.89 -15.30 6.60
C TYR A 124 -13.36 -15.44 8.05
N ASP A 125 -12.44 -15.76 8.97
CA ASP A 125 -12.75 -15.94 10.40
C ASP A 125 -13.05 -14.61 11.13
N ASN A 126 -12.75 -13.49 10.48
CA ASN A 126 -12.76 -12.16 11.07
C ASN A 126 -13.92 -11.27 10.56
N LEU A 127 -14.43 -11.52 9.35
CA LEU A 127 -15.67 -10.92 8.83
C LEU A 127 -16.87 -11.06 9.77
N VAL A 128 -17.02 -12.25 10.36
CA VAL A 128 -18.16 -12.62 11.22
C VAL A 128 -18.20 -11.80 12.52
N LYS A 129 -17.09 -11.15 12.89
CA LYS A 129 -16.98 -10.35 14.12
C LYS A 129 -17.26 -8.85 13.92
N CYS A 130 -17.54 -8.41 12.69
CA CYS A 130 -17.69 -7.00 12.33
C CYS A 130 -19.02 -6.34 12.73
N GLU A 131 -19.96 -7.06 13.37
CA GLU A 131 -21.31 -6.56 13.66
C GLU A 131 -21.39 -5.36 14.63
N ILE A 132 -20.26 -4.91 15.19
CA ILE A 132 -20.25 -3.88 16.24
C ILE A 132 -19.14 -2.85 16.02
N PHE A 133 -19.19 -2.08 14.93
CA PHE A 133 -18.44 -0.82 14.87
C PHE A 133 -19.40 0.36 15.05
N LYS A 134 -19.27 1.02 16.21
CA LYS A 134 -19.95 2.28 16.50
C LYS A 134 -19.41 3.35 15.54
N PRO A 135 -20.27 4.21 14.96
CA PRO A 135 -19.83 5.32 14.12
C PRO A 135 -18.97 6.26 14.98
N GLY A 136 -17.68 6.32 14.70
CA GLY A 136 -16.75 7.15 15.49
C GLY A 136 -15.26 6.88 15.28
N GLU A 137 -14.84 5.72 14.75
CA GLU A 137 -13.41 5.44 14.63
C GLU A 137 -12.93 5.09 13.21
N SER A 138 -11.92 5.87 12.81
CA SER A 138 -10.66 5.49 12.18
C SER A 138 -10.69 4.62 10.91
N LEU A 139 -9.63 4.73 10.12
CA LEU A 139 -9.23 3.88 9.01
C LEU A 139 -9.76 2.43 8.99
N LYS A 140 -9.87 1.78 10.16
CA LYS A 140 -10.39 0.41 10.32
C LYS A 140 -11.82 0.24 9.80
N SER A 141 -12.73 1.18 10.06
CA SER A 141 -14.11 1.09 9.58
C SER A 141 -14.20 1.10 8.05
N LYS A 142 -13.35 1.89 7.39
CA LYS A 142 -13.24 1.89 5.92
C LYS A 142 -12.75 0.54 5.41
N LEU A 143 -11.71 -0.01 6.04
CA LEU A 143 -11.14 -1.31 5.66
C LEU A 143 -12.11 -2.48 5.87
N VAL A 144 -13.00 -2.42 6.88
CA VAL A 144 -14.10 -3.39 7.02
C VAL A 144 -14.97 -3.39 5.76
N VAL A 145 -15.47 -2.22 5.36
CA VAL A 145 -16.37 -2.09 4.20
C VAL A 145 -15.70 -2.59 2.92
N VAL A 146 -14.44 -2.19 2.69
CA VAL A 146 -13.63 -2.67 1.54
C VAL A 146 -13.52 -4.18 1.56
N SER A 147 -13.22 -4.74 2.72
CA SER A 147 -13.04 -6.17 2.84
C SER A 147 -14.35 -6.91 2.56
N CYS A 148 -15.50 -6.44 3.07
CA CYS A 148 -16.82 -7.01 2.74
C CYS A 148 -17.11 -6.97 1.23
N VAL A 149 -16.83 -5.85 0.56
CA VAL A 149 -17.01 -5.72 -0.89
C VAL A 149 -16.13 -6.72 -1.65
N ILE A 150 -14.87 -6.88 -1.26
CA ILE A 150 -13.98 -7.90 -1.88
C ILE A 150 -14.59 -9.29 -1.78
N HIS A 151 -15.16 -9.68 -0.64
CA HIS A 151 -15.79 -11.00 -0.50
C HIS A 151 -17.02 -11.17 -1.35
N HIS A 152 -17.94 -10.21 -1.34
CA HIS A 152 -19.13 -10.30 -2.18
C HIS A 152 -18.76 -10.42 -3.66
N LEU A 153 -17.78 -9.65 -4.11
CA LEU A 153 -17.23 -9.75 -5.46
C LEU A 153 -16.61 -11.11 -5.75
N LEU A 154 -15.88 -11.72 -4.81
CA LEU A 154 -15.22 -13.01 -5.04
C LEU A 154 -16.18 -14.20 -4.97
N GLU A 155 -17.17 -14.17 -4.08
CA GLU A 155 -18.23 -15.19 -3.98
C GLU A 155 -19.23 -15.12 -5.14
N GLY A 156 -19.23 -14.02 -5.90
CA GLY A 156 -20.11 -13.82 -7.04
C GLY A 156 -21.53 -13.40 -6.68
N HIS A 157 -21.65 -12.60 -5.63
CA HIS A 157 -22.88 -11.86 -5.37
C HIS A 157 -22.94 -10.64 -6.29
N ASP A 158 -23.77 -10.71 -7.33
CA ASP A 158 -23.82 -9.68 -8.39
C ASP A 158 -24.91 -8.60 -8.16
N THR A 159 -25.55 -8.57 -6.99
CA THR A 159 -26.75 -7.73 -6.78
C THR A 159 -26.49 -6.22 -6.75
N ASP A 160 -25.24 -5.77 -6.56
CA ASP A 160 -24.91 -4.35 -6.35
C ASP A 160 -23.56 -3.95 -6.99
N ALA A 161 -23.28 -4.38 -8.23
CA ALA A 161 -21.99 -4.16 -8.90
C ALA A 161 -21.55 -2.68 -8.96
N GLU A 162 -22.46 -1.74 -9.23
CA GLU A 162 -22.15 -0.30 -9.26
C GLU A 162 -21.69 0.21 -7.88
N LEU A 163 -22.42 -0.14 -6.82
CA LEU A 163 -22.07 0.22 -5.44
C LEU A 163 -20.71 -0.35 -5.05
N TYR A 164 -20.42 -1.58 -5.44
CA TYR A 164 -19.11 -2.20 -5.20
C TYR A 164 -17.99 -1.46 -5.93
N LEU A 165 -18.21 -1.05 -7.18
CA LEU A 165 -17.25 -0.27 -7.93
C LEU A 165 -17.00 1.11 -7.29
N ASP A 166 -18.04 1.79 -6.81
CA ASP A 166 -17.93 3.07 -6.10
C ASP A 166 -17.10 2.94 -4.81
N VAL A 167 -17.38 1.92 -4.00
CA VAL A 167 -16.60 1.65 -2.78
C VAL A 167 -15.14 1.38 -3.13
N MET A 168 -14.88 0.58 -4.16
CA MET A 168 -13.52 0.27 -4.60
C MET A 168 -12.80 1.50 -5.14
N GLN A 169 -13.48 2.36 -5.89
CA GLN A 169 -12.93 3.63 -6.39
C GLN A 169 -12.51 4.53 -5.23
N LEU A 170 -13.42 4.79 -4.27
CA LEU A 170 -13.14 5.61 -3.10
C LEU A 170 -11.96 5.07 -2.29
N SER A 171 -11.90 3.75 -2.13
CA SER A 171 -10.86 3.09 -1.35
C SER A 171 -9.51 3.12 -2.05
N ILE A 172 -9.48 2.99 -3.37
CA ILE A 172 -8.25 3.18 -4.15
C ILE A 172 -7.73 4.62 -3.99
N ARG A 173 -8.61 5.63 -4.01
CA ARG A 173 -8.22 7.03 -3.76
C ARG A 173 -7.62 7.21 -2.36
N ASP A 174 -8.29 6.71 -1.33
CA ASP A 174 -7.77 6.72 0.04
C ASP A 174 -6.38 6.04 0.13
N PHE A 175 -6.19 4.92 -0.57
CA PHE A 175 -4.91 4.21 -0.59
C PHE A 175 -3.83 4.99 -1.36
N MET A 176 -4.18 5.75 -2.40
CA MET A 176 -3.27 6.67 -3.09
C MET A 176 -2.83 7.82 -2.19
N GLU A 177 -3.75 8.43 -1.46
CA GLU A 177 -3.44 9.52 -0.50
C GLU A 177 -2.47 9.04 0.59
N ASN A 178 -2.61 7.79 1.03
CA ASN A 178 -1.78 7.19 2.06
C ASN A 178 -0.56 6.40 1.50
N TYR A 179 -0.33 6.41 0.18
CA TYR A 179 0.77 5.69 -0.48
C TYR A 179 0.81 4.17 -0.24
N TRP A 180 -0.34 3.54 -0.07
CA TRP A 180 -0.49 2.09 0.12
C TRP A 180 -0.43 1.33 -1.21
N LEU A 181 0.76 1.33 -1.82
CA LEU A 181 0.96 0.84 -3.19
C LEU A 181 0.53 -0.61 -3.40
N GLY A 182 0.77 -1.47 -2.40
CA GLY A 182 0.38 -2.89 -2.47
C GLY A 182 -1.13 -3.05 -2.44
N GLY A 183 -1.82 -2.33 -1.55
CA GLY A 183 -3.27 -2.30 -1.51
C GLY A 183 -3.90 -1.78 -2.81
N ILE A 184 -3.35 -0.72 -3.42
CA ILE A 184 -3.83 -0.23 -4.74
C ILE A 184 -3.80 -1.36 -5.77
N LYS A 185 -2.69 -2.10 -5.84
CA LYS A 185 -2.55 -3.23 -6.76
C LYS A 185 -3.55 -4.33 -6.49
N LEU A 186 -3.75 -4.67 -5.23
CA LEU A 186 -4.69 -5.71 -4.82
C LEU A 186 -6.12 -5.32 -5.22
N LEU A 187 -6.56 -4.10 -4.90
CA LEU A 187 -7.91 -3.64 -5.23
C LEU A 187 -8.15 -3.59 -6.74
N LEU A 188 -7.20 -3.08 -7.52
CA LEU A 188 -7.28 -3.10 -8.99
C LEU A 188 -7.30 -4.53 -9.55
N GLY A 189 -6.53 -5.45 -8.98
CA GLY A 189 -6.54 -6.85 -9.36
C GLY A 189 -7.87 -7.54 -9.06
N VAL A 190 -8.55 -7.16 -7.97
CA VAL A 190 -9.93 -7.61 -7.68
C VAL A 190 -10.90 -7.09 -8.73
N ILE A 191 -10.85 -5.79 -9.07
CA ILE A 191 -11.68 -5.21 -10.15
C ILE A 191 -11.41 -5.93 -11.48
N GLN A 192 -10.14 -6.16 -11.84
CA GLN A 192 -9.78 -6.83 -13.09
C GLN A 192 -10.33 -8.26 -13.16
N ARG A 193 -10.26 -9.02 -12.06
CA ARG A 193 -10.75 -10.41 -11.99
C ARG A 193 -12.26 -10.54 -12.09
N ARG A 194 -12.99 -9.47 -11.76
CA ARG A 194 -14.46 -9.42 -11.78
C ARG A 194 -14.97 -8.34 -12.74
N GLN A 195 -14.18 -7.95 -13.74
CA GLN A 195 -14.50 -6.82 -14.60
C GLN A 195 -15.81 -7.00 -15.38
N GLU A 196 -16.19 -8.25 -15.64
CA GLU A 196 -17.37 -8.67 -16.39
C GLU A 196 -18.70 -8.37 -15.70
N ILE A 197 -18.70 -8.13 -14.39
CA ILE A 197 -19.94 -7.80 -13.66
C ILE A 197 -20.27 -6.30 -13.73
N PHE A 198 -19.30 -5.47 -14.10
CA PHE A 198 -19.46 -4.02 -14.15
C PHE A 198 -19.87 -3.59 -15.55
N ASP A 199 -20.68 -2.52 -15.62
CA ASP A 199 -20.89 -1.83 -16.88
C ASP A 199 -19.55 -1.31 -17.44
N GLU A 200 -19.29 -1.59 -18.71
CA GLU A 200 -17.99 -1.30 -19.31
C GLU A 200 -17.72 0.21 -19.39
N ASP A 201 -18.74 1.02 -19.68
CA ASP A 201 -18.58 2.47 -19.81
C ASP A 201 -18.34 3.11 -18.44
N VAL A 202 -19.05 2.65 -17.40
CA VAL A 202 -18.82 3.07 -16.01
C VAL A 202 -17.41 2.68 -15.56
N LEU A 203 -17.02 1.41 -15.75
CA LEU A 203 -15.69 0.92 -15.39
C LEU A 203 -14.58 1.68 -16.13
N ARG A 204 -14.75 1.93 -17.42
CA ARG A 204 -13.82 2.71 -18.23
C ARG A 204 -13.59 4.10 -17.63
N ASN A 205 -14.66 4.80 -17.27
CA ASN A 205 -14.58 6.14 -16.69
C ASN A 205 -13.83 6.11 -15.34
N VAL A 206 -14.19 5.16 -14.46
CA VAL A 206 -13.53 4.99 -13.16
C VAL A 206 -12.03 4.74 -13.32
N ILE A 207 -11.62 3.84 -14.23
CA ILE A 207 -10.20 3.53 -14.44
C ILE A 207 -9.43 4.72 -15.02
N ILE A 208 -10.02 5.47 -15.95
CA ILE A 208 -9.40 6.68 -16.52
C ILE A 208 -9.21 7.76 -15.44
N GLU A 209 -10.22 7.99 -14.61
CA GLU A 209 -10.15 8.98 -13.51
C GLU A 209 -9.08 8.61 -12.49
N LEU A 210 -9.07 7.36 -12.02
CA LEU A 210 -8.07 6.89 -11.05
C LEU A 210 -6.66 6.94 -11.64
N TYR A 211 -6.48 6.62 -12.92
CA TYR A 211 -5.18 6.75 -13.57
C TYR A 211 -4.72 8.20 -13.67
N ALA A 212 -5.61 9.13 -14.03
CA ALA A 212 -5.28 10.55 -14.08
C ALA A 212 -4.80 11.09 -12.71
N GLU A 213 -5.37 10.57 -11.62
CA GLU A 213 -4.93 10.86 -10.27
C GLU A 213 -3.56 10.23 -9.94
N ALA A 214 -3.38 8.94 -10.24
CA ALA A 214 -2.12 8.23 -10.03
C ALA A 214 -0.95 8.84 -10.83
N ASN A 215 -1.21 9.33 -12.05
CA ASN A 215 -0.21 9.90 -12.95
C ASN A 215 0.43 11.19 -12.42
N LYS A 216 -0.15 11.81 -11.38
CA LYS A 216 0.46 12.95 -10.67
C LYS A 216 1.76 12.57 -9.95
N LYS A 217 1.98 11.28 -9.64
CA LYS A 217 3.18 10.79 -8.93
C LYS A 217 3.69 9.48 -9.55
N ARG A 218 4.95 9.47 -9.99
CA ARG A 218 5.58 8.30 -10.65
C ARG A 218 5.46 6.98 -9.90
N ARG A 219 5.51 6.97 -8.56
CA ARG A 219 5.37 5.74 -7.76
C ARG A 219 3.93 5.20 -7.78
N LEU A 220 2.93 6.09 -7.70
CA LEU A 220 1.51 5.73 -7.78
C LEU A 220 1.17 5.23 -9.17
N GLN A 221 1.61 5.94 -10.22
CA GLN A 221 1.43 5.54 -11.61
C GLN A 221 1.90 4.09 -11.85
N ARG A 222 3.14 3.77 -11.47
CA ARG A 222 3.70 2.41 -11.63
C ARG A 222 2.93 1.36 -10.85
N ALA A 223 2.47 1.69 -9.64
CA ALA A 223 1.67 0.77 -8.84
C ALA A 223 0.32 0.51 -9.52
N PHE A 224 -0.32 1.57 -10.03
CA PHE A 224 -1.58 1.50 -10.75
C PHE A 224 -1.45 0.66 -12.03
N GLU A 225 -0.49 0.97 -12.91
CA GLU A 225 -0.26 0.23 -14.16
C GLU A 225 -0.03 -1.26 -13.91
N SER A 226 0.76 -1.57 -12.87
CA SER A 226 1.04 -2.95 -12.47
C SER A 226 -0.18 -3.69 -11.91
N GLY A 227 -1.12 -3.00 -11.26
CA GLY A 227 -2.31 -3.60 -10.67
C GLY A 227 -3.50 -3.67 -11.62
N ALA A 228 -3.64 -2.66 -12.50
CA ALA A 228 -4.75 -2.56 -13.44
C ALA A 228 -4.63 -3.54 -14.61
N GLY A 229 -3.42 -3.96 -14.97
CA GLY A 229 -3.19 -4.95 -16.02
C GLY A 229 -3.92 -4.61 -17.32
N ASP A 230 -4.85 -5.46 -17.74
CA ASP A 230 -5.61 -5.30 -18.99
C ASP A 230 -6.60 -4.14 -18.97
N LEU A 231 -6.98 -3.62 -17.79
CA LEU A 231 -7.83 -2.43 -17.68
C LEU A 231 -7.12 -1.18 -18.23
N MET A 232 -5.79 -1.22 -18.36
CA MET A 232 -5.02 -0.15 -19.02
C MET A 232 -5.39 0.04 -20.49
N ARG A 233 -6.10 -0.90 -21.12
CA ARG A 233 -6.65 -0.71 -22.48
C ARG A 233 -7.57 0.52 -22.55
N PHE A 234 -8.33 0.80 -21.50
CA PHE A 234 -9.22 1.96 -21.41
C PHE A 234 -8.45 3.28 -21.44
N VAL A 235 -7.36 3.35 -20.69
CA VAL A 235 -6.49 4.52 -20.64
C VAL A 235 -5.82 4.75 -22.01
N ARG A 236 -5.28 3.69 -22.63
CA ARG A 236 -4.60 3.80 -23.93
C ARG A 236 -5.55 4.26 -25.04
N ALA A 237 -6.76 3.69 -25.09
CA ALA A 237 -7.79 4.09 -26.04
C ALA A 237 -8.18 5.57 -25.87
N ASN A 238 -8.32 6.04 -24.62
CA ASN A 238 -8.62 7.44 -24.32
C ASN A 238 -7.47 8.38 -24.73
N GLU A 239 -6.22 8.01 -24.45
CA GLU A 239 -5.06 8.80 -24.88
C GLU A 239 -4.95 8.89 -26.41
N GLU A 240 -5.20 7.79 -27.13
CA GLU A 240 -5.19 7.76 -28.59
C GLU A 240 -6.29 8.64 -29.20
N ALA A 241 -7.50 8.56 -28.65
CA ALA A 241 -8.61 9.42 -29.05
C ALA A 241 -8.28 10.91 -28.86
N ASN A 242 -7.67 11.27 -27.74
CA ASN A 242 -7.27 12.64 -27.44
C ASN A 242 -6.14 13.15 -28.37
N ARG A 243 -5.17 12.29 -28.73
CA ARG A 243 -4.12 12.64 -29.70
C ARG A 243 -4.69 12.89 -31.08
N SER A 244 -5.58 12.01 -31.55
CA SER A 244 -6.27 12.16 -32.84
C SER A 244 -7.11 13.45 -32.89
N LEU A 245 -7.79 13.80 -31.80
CA LEU A 245 -8.54 15.06 -31.70
C LEU A 245 -7.62 16.28 -31.77
N ALA A 246 -6.51 16.27 -31.02
CA ALA A 246 -5.53 17.36 -31.02
C ALA A 246 -4.92 17.58 -32.41
N GLU A 247 -4.60 16.50 -33.12
CA GLU A 247 -4.08 16.55 -34.49
C GLU A 247 -5.10 17.13 -35.47
N ARG A 248 -6.37 16.73 -35.38
CA ARG A 248 -7.46 17.32 -36.19
C ARG A 248 -7.65 18.81 -35.94
N ILE A 249 -7.57 19.24 -34.68
CA ILE A 249 -7.65 20.67 -34.32
C ILE A 249 -6.46 21.43 -34.91
N ARG A 250 -5.24 20.90 -34.79
CA ARG A 250 -4.02 21.50 -35.34
C ARG A 250 -4.10 21.68 -36.86
N LEU A 251 -4.56 20.65 -37.59
CA LEU A 251 -4.74 20.71 -39.05
C LEU A 251 -5.79 21.76 -39.46
N ARG A 252 -6.90 21.89 -38.71
CA ARG A 252 -7.90 22.93 -38.95
C ARG A 252 -7.39 24.34 -38.70
N MET A 253 -6.52 24.53 -37.71
CA MET A 253 -5.90 25.83 -37.45
C MET A 253 -4.88 26.20 -38.52
N SER A 254 -4.04 25.26 -38.96
CA SER A 254 -3.04 25.50 -40.02
C SER A 254 -3.66 25.85 -41.39
N ASN A 255 -4.85 25.33 -41.70
CA ASN A 255 -5.56 25.63 -42.95
C ASN A 255 -6.34 26.95 -42.93
N ARG A 256 -6.45 27.63 -41.77
CA ARG A 256 -7.05 28.96 -41.66
C ARG A 256 -6.04 30.10 -41.83
N GLU A 257 -4.75 29.79 -41.82
CA GLU A 257 -3.64 30.75 -41.98
C GLU A 257 -3.08 30.80 -43.41
N LEU A 258 -3.67 30.05 -44.35
CA LEU A 258 -3.41 30.06 -45.80
C LEU A 258 -4.60 30.68 -46.55
#